data_AF-F4QJ13-F1
#
_entry.id   AF-F4QJ13-F1
#
_cell.length_a   1.000
_cell.length_b   1.000
_cell.length_c   1.000
_cell.angle_alpha   90.00
_cell.angle_beta   90.00
_cell.angle_gamma   90.00
#
_symmetry.space_group_name_H-M   'P 1'
#
loop_
_entity.id
_entity.type
_entity.pdbx_description
1 polymer ?
#
loop_
_entity_poly.entity_id
_entity_poly.type
_entity_poly.pdbx_seq_one_letter_code
_entity_poly.pdbx_strand_id
1 'polypeptide(L)'
;MADDLYHKAVFFVTQDRKASTSYIQRKLQIGYNSAASLMERMEREGVVGPCNHVGKRDILKGPTEEPTSFSAPCNGEGDREAVEGSSSPAPTPAPDKPTGPLATFECARCDTTEDSHGLPHGWETRSSVSLGEYLVCRPCGDSDRPKRENEALCRAIAAGETPPADDGITGAAQSRLRTIIERVERLEEDRAVISNDIKEVYSEAKGEGFDTKILKRVVTFRKMDKVKREEEDAVFDLYISAIGM
;
A
#
# COMPACT_ATOMS: atom_id res chain seq x y z
N MET A 1 28.48 5.60 -1.19
CA MET A 1 27.66 4.67 -0.37
C MET A 1 26.16 4.94 -0.51
N ALA A 2 25.61 6.09 -0.09
CA ALA A 2 24.18 6.40 -0.30
C ALA A 2 23.83 6.62 -1.78
N ASP A 3 24.79 7.13 -2.55
CA ASP A 3 24.65 7.35 -3.99
C ASP A 3 24.60 6.04 -4.79
N ASP A 4 25.35 5.00 -4.38
CA ASP A 4 25.36 3.70 -5.06
C ASP A 4 24.00 2.98 -4.99
N LEU A 5 23.29 3.11 -3.87
CA LEU A 5 21.94 2.57 -3.71
C LEU A 5 20.91 3.35 -4.54
N TYR A 6 21.13 4.65 -4.70
CA TYR A 6 20.26 5.52 -5.48
C TYR A 6 20.32 5.18 -6.98
N HIS A 7 21.52 5.12 -7.57
CA HIS A 7 21.71 4.74 -8.97
C HIS A 7 21.13 3.36 -9.27
N LYS A 8 21.32 2.41 -8.35
CA LYS A 8 20.75 1.06 -8.45
C LYS A 8 19.21 1.06 -8.39
N ALA A 9 18.61 1.92 -7.56
CA ALA A 9 17.16 2.06 -7.48
C ALA A 9 16.57 2.66 -8.77
N VAL A 10 17.21 3.69 -9.33
CA VAL A 10 16.80 4.32 -10.60
C VAL A 10 16.85 3.33 -11.76
N PHE A 11 17.90 2.49 -11.81
CA PHE A 11 18.04 1.43 -12.81
C PHE A 11 16.84 0.46 -12.80
N PHE A 12 16.48 -0.08 -11.62
CA PHE A 12 15.36 -1.02 -11.50
C PHE A 12 14.00 -0.38 -11.79
N VAL A 13 13.80 0.86 -11.36
CA VAL A 13 12.54 1.58 -11.62
C VAL A 13 12.35 1.82 -13.12
N THR A 14 13.42 2.21 -13.82
CA THR A 14 13.41 2.43 -15.28
C THR A 14 13.19 1.13 -16.05
N GLN A 15 13.82 0.02 -15.61
CA GLN A 15 13.73 -1.27 -16.27
C GLN A 15 12.34 -1.91 -16.15
N ASP A 16 11.80 -1.98 -14.93
CA ASP A 16 10.53 -2.68 -14.67
C ASP A 16 9.30 -1.78 -14.84
N ARG A 17 9.52 -0.48 -15.05
CA ARG A 17 8.49 0.58 -15.08
C ARG A 17 7.53 0.53 -13.89
N LYS A 18 8.05 0.13 -12.71
CA LYS A 18 7.31 0.03 -11.45
C LYS A 18 7.99 0.88 -10.38
N ALA A 19 7.30 1.91 -9.92
CA ALA A 19 7.80 2.84 -8.90
C ALA A 19 6.93 2.80 -7.64
N SER A 20 7.12 1.76 -6.81
CA SER A 20 6.50 1.67 -5.48
C SER A 20 7.54 1.43 -4.38
N THR A 21 7.26 1.92 -3.17
CA THR A 21 8.15 1.78 -2.00
C THR A 21 8.41 0.30 -1.68
N SER A 22 7.37 -0.54 -1.69
CA SER A 22 7.47 -1.99 -1.48
C SER A 22 8.19 -2.74 -2.61
N TYR A 23 8.26 -2.15 -3.81
CA TYR A 23 9.01 -2.74 -4.93
C TYR A 23 10.53 -2.57 -4.71
N ILE A 24 10.96 -1.35 -4.41
CA ILE A 24 12.36 -1.01 -4.12
C ILE A 24 12.87 -1.76 -2.89
N GLN A 25 12.03 -1.86 -1.85
CA GLN A 25 12.32 -2.61 -0.63
C GLN A 25 12.76 -4.05 -0.94
N ARG A 26 12.02 -4.76 -1.79
CA ARG A 26 12.30 -6.16 -2.14
C ARG A 26 13.48 -6.32 -3.10
N LYS A 27 13.66 -5.39 -4.04
CA LYS A 27 14.75 -5.46 -5.03
C LYS A 27 16.11 -5.11 -4.44
N LEU A 28 16.18 -4.13 -3.55
CA LEU A 28 17.42 -3.70 -2.92
C LEU A 28 17.66 -4.30 -1.53
N GLN A 29 16.70 -5.08 -1.00
CA GLN A 29 16.73 -5.66 0.35
C GLN A 29 17.01 -4.61 1.44
N ILE A 30 16.42 -3.42 1.30
CA ILE A 30 16.57 -2.31 2.24
C ILE A 30 15.33 -2.19 3.14
N GLY A 31 15.47 -1.50 4.27
CA GLY A 31 14.34 -1.19 5.16
C GLY A 31 13.34 -0.21 4.53
N TYR A 32 12.10 -0.19 5.07
CA TYR A 32 11.00 0.63 4.55
C TYR A 32 11.34 2.13 4.53
N ASN A 33 11.91 2.67 5.62
CA ASN A 33 12.27 4.08 5.71
C ASN A 33 13.33 4.47 4.67
N SER A 34 14.32 3.62 4.45
CA SER A 34 15.36 3.84 3.42
C SER A 34 14.76 3.84 2.01
N ALA A 35 13.82 2.92 1.73
CA ALA A 35 13.11 2.89 0.46
C ALA A 35 12.23 4.13 0.24
N ALA A 36 11.57 4.61 1.30
CA ALA A 36 10.78 5.85 1.25
C ALA A 36 11.66 7.07 0.96
N SER A 37 12.81 7.21 1.64
CA SER A 37 13.75 8.30 1.38
C SER A 37 14.34 8.26 -0.04
N LEU A 38 14.59 7.07 -0.59
CA LEU A 38 15.03 6.92 -1.99
C LEU A 38 13.92 7.34 -2.98
N MET A 39 12.65 7.01 -2.68
CA MET A 39 11.50 7.43 -3.51
C MET A 39 11.28 8.95 -3.48
N GLU A 40 11.36 9.58 -2.31
CA GLU A 40 11.28 11.04 -2.18
C GLU A 40 12.42 11.73 -2.94
N ARG A 41 13.63 11.14 -2.91
CA ARG A 41 14.76 11.65 -3.69
C ARG A 41 14.53 11.52 -5.20
N MET A 42 14.03 10.37 -5.66
CA MET A 42 13.67 10.16 -7.07
C MET A 42 12.55 11.08 -7.56
N GLU A 43 11.60 11.44 -6.69
CA GLU A 43 10.53 12.40 -6.96
C GLU A 43 11.09 13.82 -7.09
N ARG A 44 11.98 14.22 -6.19
CA ARG A 44 12.66 15.53 -6.24
C ARG A 44 13.51 15.71 -7.49
N GLU A 45 14.15 14.65 -7.96
CA GLU A 45 14.99 14.64 -9.17
C GLU A 45 14.17 14.43 -10.47
N GLY A 46 12.86 14.24 -10.35
CA GLY A 46 11.94 14.09 -11.49
C GLY A 46 12.11 12.78 -12.25
N VAL A 47 12.56 11.72 -11.59
CA VAL A 47 12.61 10.35 -12.14
C VAL A 47 11.23 9.69 -12.03
N VAL A 48 10.53 9.93 -10.92
CA VAL A 48 9.21 9.39 -10.61
C VAL A 48 8.22 10.55 -10.44
N GLY A 49 7.04 10.42 -11.03
CA GLY A 49 5.95 11.39 -10.93
C GLY A 49 5.19 11.35 -9.60
N PRO A 50 4.26 12.30 -9.39
CA PRO A 50 3.47 12.40 -8.18
C PRO A 50 2.62 11.15 -7.93
N CYS A 51 2.21 10.97 -6.67
CA CYS A 51 1.41 9.82 -6.26
C CYS A 51 0.03 9.83 -6.92
N ASN A 52 -0.28 8.85 -7.78
CA ASN A 52 -1.67 8.59 -8.14
C ASN A 52 -2.37 7.80 -7.02
N HIS A 53 -3.68 8.00 -6.90
CA HIS A 53 -4.57 7.40 -5.89
C HIS A 53 -4.69 5.86 -5.94
N VAL A 54 -4.12 5.21 -6.95
CA VAL A 54 -4.13 3.73 -7.14
C VAL A 54 -2.76 3.10 -6.81
N GLY A 55 -1.82 3.87 -6.26
CA GLY A 55 -0.49 3.37 -5.89
C GLY A 55 0.45 3.06 -7.07
N LYS A 56 0.07 3.48 -8.28
CA LYS A 56 0.93 3.46 -9.48
C LYS A 56 1.49 4.87 -9.69
N ARG A 57 2.81 5.01 -9.75
CA ARG A 57 3.48 6.27 -10.06
C ARG A 57 4.04 6.20 -11.48
N ASP A 58 3.82 7.24 -12.28
CA ASP A 58 4.31 7.32 -13.65
C ASP A 58 5.80 7.70 -13.67
N ILE A 59 6.60 7.04 -14.51
CA ILE A 59 8.05 7.24 -14.58
C ILE A 59 8.34 8.16 -15.76
N LEU A 60 8.97 9.30 -15.47
CA LEU A 60 9.07 10.43 -16.39
C LEU A 60 10.34 10.41 -17.26
N LYS A 61 11.35 9.58 -16.94
CA LYS A 61 12.63 9.59 -17.65
C LYS A 61 13.00 8.23 -18.25
N GLY A 62 13.35 8.23 -19.54
CA GLY A 62 14.20 7.23 -20.16
C GLY A 62 15.68 7.54 -19.87
N PRO A 63 16.59 6.56 -19.97
CA PRO A 63 17.99 6.76 -19.63
C PRO A 63 18.64 7.70 -20.66
N THR A 64 19.09 8.86 -20.21
CA THR A 64 20.01 9.70 -20.99
C THR A 64 21.03 10.29 -20.02
N GLU A 65 22.14 9.58 -19.90
CA GLU A 65 23.45 10.13 -19.63
C GLU A 65 23.80 11.05 -20.82
N GLU A 66 24.29 12.28 -20.61
CA GLU A 66 25.68 12.60 -20.28
C GLU A 66 25.78 13.97 -19.56
N PRO A 67 26.68 14.14 -18.58
CA PRO A 67 27.09 15.46 -18.07
C PRO A 67 28.35 15.96 -18.79
N THR A 68 28.26 17.02 -19.59
CA THR A 68 29.43 17.89 -19.85
C THR A 68 29.05 19.37 -19.89
N SER A 69 29.86 20.14 -19.15
CA SER A 69 29.86 21.59 -19.00
C SER A 69 30.25 22.35 -20.29
N PHE A 70 29.77 23.60 -20.39
CA PHE A 70 30.25 24.79 -21.13
C PHE A 70 29.25 25.43 -22.13
N SER A 71 28.83 26.67 -21.78
CA SER A 71 28.50 27.87 -22.62
C SER A 71 27.74 27.67 -23.95
N ALA A 72 26.66 28.38 -24.31
CA ALA A 72 26.25 29.77 -24.06
C ALA A 72 24.77 29.94 -24.57
N PRO A 73 24.09 31.07 -24.31
CA PRO A 73 22.68 31.27 -24.64
C PRO A 73 22.49 31.92 -26.02
N CYS A 74 21.39 31.64 -26.73
CA CYS A 74 20.81 32.53 -27.76
C CYS A 74 19.33 32.15 -28.03
N ASN A 75 18.47 33.18 -28.03
CA ASN A 75 17.03 33.15 -28.30
C ASN A 75 16.66 32.76 -29.74
N GLY A 76 15.39 32.38 -29.95
CA GLY A 76 14.74 32.42 -31.27
C GLY A 76 13.31 31.88 -31.26
N GLU A 77 12.33 32.79 -31.26
CA GLU A 77 10.91 32.57 -31.52
C GLU A 77 10.62 31.80 -32.82
N GLY A 78 9.43 31.18 -32.90
CA GLY A 78 8.89 30.72 -34.19
C GLY A 78 7.63 29.85 -34.07
N ASP A 79 6.49 30.49 -34.27
CA ASP A 79 5.14 29.95 -34.43
C ASP A 79 5.04 28.74 -35.38
N ARG A 80 4.04 27.85 -35.16
CA ARG A 80 2.92 27.59 -36.10
C ARG A 80 2.18 26.26 -35.80
N GLU A 81 0.86 26.40 -35.65
CA GLU A 81 -0.16 25.38 -35.85
C GLU A 81 -0.02 24.66 -37.21
N ALA A 82 -0.33 23.35 -37.21
CA ALA A 82 -0.97 22.70 -38.35
C ALA A 82 -1.70 21.41 -37.89
N VAL A 83 -2.99 21.38 -38.20
CA VAL A 83 -3.95 20.29 -38.03
C VAL A 83 -4.03 19.50 -39.34
N GLU A 84 -4.72 18.34 -39.29
CA GLU A 84 -5.23 17.49 -40.40
C GLU A 84 -4.22 16.43 -40.89
N GLY A 85 -4.56 15.16 -41.11
CA GLY A 85 -5.85 14.50 -41.32
C GLY A 85 -5.75 13.59 -42.56
N SER A 86 -6.42 12.42 -42.51
CA SER A 86 -6.67 11.41 -43.59
C SER A 86 -5.67 10.23 -43.70
N SER A 87 -6.06 8.97 -43.40
CA SER A 87 -6.86 7.96 -44.17
C SER A 87 -5.98 7.15 -45.14
N SER A 88 -5.71 5.84 -44.98
CA SER A 88 -6.54 4.64 -45.31
C SER A 88 -5.58 3.42 -45.46
N PRO A 89 -6.00 2.18 -45.85
CA PRO A 89 -7.01 1.27 -45.30
C PRO A 89 -6.41 -0.13 -44.93
N ALA A 90 -7.25 -1.00 -44.38
CA ALA A 90 -6.95 -2.37 -43.92
C ALA A 90 -6.54 -3.37 -45.03
N PRO A 91 -5.90 -4.49 -44.64
CA PRO A 91 -6.34 -5.80 -45.12
C PRO A 91 -6.67 -6.77 -43.96
N THR A 92 -7.86 -7.37 -44.02
CA THR A 92 -8.24 -8.55 -43.25
C THR A 92 -7.58 -9.81 -43.80
N PRO A 93 -7.28 -10.80 -42.94
CA PRO A 93 -7.83 -12.13 -43.18
C PRO A 93 -8.38 -12.83 -41.90
N ALA A 94 -9.59 -13.37 -42.04
CA ALA A 94 -10.15 -14.68 -41.60
C ALA A 94 -9.74 -15.41 -40.28
N PRO A 95 -10.60 -16.31 -39.75
CA PRO A 95 -11.01 -16.31 -38.34
C PRO A 95 -10.44 -17.46 -37.47
N ASP A 96 -10.87 -17.43 -36.21
CA ASP A 96 -10.85 -18.46 -35.15
C ASP A 96 -9.82 -18.33 -34.02
N LYS A 97 -10.21 -17.55 -32.99
CA LYS A 97 -9.91 -17.85 -31.59
C LYS A 97 -10.97 -17.22 -30.67
N PRO A 98 -11.47 -17.93 -29.65
CA PRO A 98 -12.47 -17.38 -28.74
C PRO A 98 -11.89 -16.20 -27.95
N THR A 99 -12.15 -14.97 -28.40
CA THR A 99 -11.89 -13.75 -27.65
C THR A 99 -12.99 -13.54 -26.61
N GLY A 100 -12.93 -14.33 -25.53
CA GLY A 100 -13.43 -13.89 -24.22
C GLY A 100 -12.34 -13.12 -23.48
N PRO A 101 -12.66 -12.27 -22.48
CA PRO A 101 -11.62 -11.71 -21.62
C PRO A 101 -10.87 -12.84 -20.91
N LEU A 102 -9.53 -12.80 -20.94
CA LEU A 102 -8.71 -13.65 -20.09
C LEU A 102 -9.03 -13.30 -18.64
N ALA A 103 -9.56 -14.25 -17.88
CA ALA A 103 -9.76 -14.09 -16.46
C ALA A 103 -8.51 -14.61 -15.74
N THR A 104 -7.92 -13.78 -14.89
CA THR A 104 -6.83 -14.18 -14.01
C THR A 104 -7.43 -14.86 -12.78
N PHE A 105 -7.20 -16.16 -12.65
CA PHE A 105 -7.64 -16.92 -11.49
C PHE A 105 -6.50 -16.99 -10.48
N GLU A 106 -6.77 -16.62 -9.23
CA GLU A 106 -5.77 -16.60 -8.16
C GLU A 106 -6.13 -17.64 -7.10
N CYS A 107 -5.18 -18.52 -6.79
CA CYS A 107 -5.37 -19.56 -5.79
C CYS A 107 -5.24 -18.96 -4.39
N ALA A 108 -6.30 -19.07 -3.59
CA ALA A 108 -6.36 -18.51 -2.24
C ALA A 108 -5.34 -19.10 -1.24
N ARG A 109 -4.58 -20.14 -1.63
CA ARG A 109 -3.70 -20.90 -0.73
C ARG A 109 -2.20 -20.83 -1.05
N CYS A 110 -1.80 -20.53 -2.29
CA CYS A 110 -0.40 -20.63 -2.72
C CYS A 110 0.07 -19.55 -3.71
N ASP A 111 -0.66 -18.44 -3.86
CA ASP A 111 -0.36 -17.31 -4.77
C ASP A 111 -0.17 -17.71 -6.24
N THR A 112 -0.59 -18.93 -6.62
CA THR A 112 -0.55 -19.37 -8.01
C THR A 112 -1.64 -18.64 -8.78
N THR A 113 -1.26 -17.99 -9.87
CA THR A 113 -2.16 -17.29 -10.78
C THR A 113 -2.16 -17.97 -12.13
N GLU A 114 -3.33 -18.13 -12.74
CA GLU A 114 -3.48 -18.78 -14.05
C GLU A 114 -4.50 -18.01 -14.89
N ASP A 115 -4.08 -17.54 -16.07
CA ASP A 115 -4.93 -16.80 -17.00
C ASP A 115 -5.60 -17.77 -17.97
N SER A 116 -6.93 -17.87 -17.93
CA SER A 116 -7.67 -18.78 -18.81
C SER A 116 -9.06 -18.25 -19.17
N HIS A 117 -9.60 -18.71 -20.30
CA HIS A 117 -10.92 -18.31 -20.82
C HIS A 117 -12.09 -19.05 -20.14
N GLY A 118 -11.92 -19.43 -18.87
CA GLY A 118 -12.81 -20.28 -18.08
C GLY A 118 -12.05 -20.87 -16.89
N LEU A 119 -12.72 -21.57 -15.96
CA LEU A 119 -12.02 -22.20 -14.83
C LEU A 119 -10.88 -23.11 -15.31
N PRO A 120 -9.64 -22.92 -14.83
CA PRO A 120 -8.50 -23.70 -15.27
C PRO A 120 -8.65 -25.18 -14.86
N HIS A 121 -8.14 -26.08 -15.69
CA HIS A 121 -8.34 -27.52 -15.50
C HIS A 121 -7.68 -28.01 -14.20
N GLY A 122 -8.49 -28.56 -13.28
CA GLY A 122 -8.04 -29.04 -11.98
C GLY A 122 -8.17 -28.02 -10.84
N TRP A 123 -8.72 -26.84 -11.09
CA TRP A 123 -9.08 -25.91 -10.01
C TRP A 123 -10.46 -26.22 -9.45
N GLU A 124 -10.58 -26.19 -8.12
CA GLU A 124 -11.82 -26.43 -7.39
C GLU A 124 -12.36 -25.12 -6.82
N THR A 125 -13.66 -24.86 -7.02
CA THR A 125 -14.41 -23.86 -6.26
C THR A 125 -14.78 -24.45 -4.90
N ARG A 126 -14.34 -23.80 -3.82
CA ARG A 126 -14.74 -24.11 -2.45
C ARG A 126 -15.46 -22.92 -1.86
N SER A 127 -16.44 -23.17 -1.00
CA SER A 127 -17.16 -22.12 -0.27
C SER A 127 -16.77 -22.13 1.19
N SER A 128 -16.52 -20.96 1.77
CA SER A 128 -16.37 -20.78 3.22
C SER A 128 -17.40 -19.78 3.74
N VAL A 129 -17.79 -19.94 5.00
CA VAL A 129 -18.74 -19.02 5.67
C VAL A 129 -18.14 -17.61 5.80
N SER A 130 -16.82 -17.48 5.87
CA SER A 130 -16.11 -16.22 6.09
C SER A 130 -15.66 -15.49 4.81
N LEU A 131 -15.28 -16.21 3.75
CA LEU A 131 -14.73 -15.61 2.52
C LEU A 131 -15.62 -15.80 1.28
N GLY A 132 -16.78 -16.47 1.41
CA GLY A 132 -17.62 -16.82 0.26
C GLY A 132 -17.00 -17.91 -0.60
N GLU A 133 -17.34 -17.96 -1.89
CA GLU A 133 -16.74 -18.87 -2.86
C GLU A 133 -15.33 -18.41 -3.26
N TYR A 134 -14.36 -19.31 -3.12
CA TYR A 134 -12.96 -19.09 -3.44
C TYR A 134 -12.39 -20.28 -4.24
N LEU A 135 -11.31 -20.02 -4.95
CA LEU A 135 -10.71 -20.98 -5.87
C LEU A 135 -9.42 -21.57 -5.30
N VAL A 136 -9.25 -22.88 -5.50
CA VAL A 136 -8.13 -23.65 -4.96
C VAL A 136 -7.52 -24.51 -6.06
N CYS A 137 -6.20 -24.45 -6.19
CA CYS A 137 -5.43 -25.23 -7.15
C CYS A 137 -5.51 -26.74 -6.85
N ARG A 138 -5.41 -27.63 -7.85
CA ARG A 138 -5.37 -29.11 -7.64
C ARG A 138 -4.36 -29.56 -6.56
N PRO A 139 -3.10 -29.06 -6.54
CA PRO A 139 -2.16 -29.35 -5.45
C PRO A 139 -2.63 -28.95 -4.04
N CYS A 140 -3.47 -27.91 -3.96
CA CYS A 140 -3.92 -27.26 -2.75
C CYS A 140 -5.23 -27.88 -2.18
N GLY A 141 -6.01 -28.54 -3.04
CA GLY A 141 -7.31 -29.15 -2.71
C GLY A 141 -7.19 -30.42 -1.86
N ASP A 142 -6.18 -31.24 -2.14
CA ASP A 142 -5.93 -32.51 -1.42
C ASP A 142 -5.11 -32.34 -0.12
N SER A 143 -4.62 -31.13 0.17
CA SER A 143 -3.61 -30.94 1.20
C SER A 143 -4.00 -29.88 2.22
N ASP A 144 -4.41 -30.29 3.41
CA ASP A 144 -4.23 -29.50 4.64
C ASP A 144 -2.73 -29.42 5.00
N ARG A 145 -1.95 -28.83 4.09
CA ARG A 145 -0.50 -28.68 4.24
C ARG A 145 -0.21 -27.21 4.55
N PRO A 146 0.34 -26.87 5.73
CA PRO A 146 0.76 -25.51 6.04
C PRO A 146 1.89 -25.08 5.09
N LYS A 147 2.02 -23.75 4.88
CA LYS A 147 3.03 -23.12 4.01
C LYS A 147 4.41 -23.77 4.19
N ARG A 148 5.13 -24.04 3.09
CA ARG A 148 6.45 -24.73 3.06
C ARG A 148 7.49 -24.17 4.05
N GLU A 149 7.44 -22.88 4.32
CA GLU A 149 8.28 -22.16 5.30
C GLU A 149 8.06 -22.62 6.74
N ASN A 150 6.87 -23.14 7.06
CA ASN A 150 6.52 -23.66 8.37
C ASN A 150 6.64 -25.18 8.49
N GLU A 151 6.97 -25.91 7.41
CA GLU A 151 7.04 -27.38 7.45
C GLU A 151 8.26 -27.87 8.27
N ALA A 152 9.37 -27.13 8.23
CA ALA A 152 10.55 -27.39 9.04
C ALA A 152 10.35 -26.93 10.50
N LEU A 153 9.72 -25.76 10.69
CA LEU A 153 9.44 -25.20 12.01
C LEU A 153 8.43 -26.05 12.79
N CYS A 154 7.35 -26.50 12.14
CA CYS A 154 6.37 -27.38 12.76
C CYS A 154 6.93 -28.77 13.05
N ARG A 155 7.85 -29.30 12.22
CA ARG A 155 8.57 -30.55 12.53
C ARG A 155 9.51 -30.40 13.73
N ALA A 156 10.23 -29.28 13.85
CA ALA A 156 11.11 -29.00 14.98
C ALA A 156 10.33 -28.83 16.30
N ILE A 157 9.22 -28.08 16.27
CA ILE A 157 8.36 -27.88 17.46
C ILE A 157 7.68 -29.20 17.88
N ALA A 158 7.23 -30.02 16.93
CA ALA A 158 6.64 -31.33 17.22
C ALA A 158 7.66 -32.35 17.76
N ALA A 159 8.95 -32.17 17.46
CA ALA A 159 10.05 -33.00 17.98
C ALA A 159 10.56 -32.54 19.36
N GLY A 160 10.02 -31.45 19.94
CA GLY A 160 10.43 -30.95 21.26
C GLY A 160 11.80 -30.26 21.28
N GLU A 161 12.43 -30.06 20.13
CA GLU A 161 13.65 -29.28 20.01
C GLU A 161 13.29 -27.80 19.92
N THR A 162 13.41 -27.09 21.04
CA THR A 162 13.49 -25.64 20.99
C THR A 162 14.74 -25.28 20.16
N PRO A 163 14.61 -24.53 19.05
CA PRO A 163 15.77 -24.10 18.28
C PRO A 163 16.75 -23.38 19.21
N PRO A 164 18.07 -23.50 18.97
CA PRO A 164 19.09 -22.93 19.85
C PRO A 164 18.77 -21.45 20.03
N ALA A 165 18.54 -21.07 21.29
CA ALA A 165 18.43 -19.67 21.66
C ALA A 165 19.69 -18.98 21.15
N ASP A 166 19.51 -18.09 20.19
CA ASP A 166 20.53 -17.11 19.86
C ASP A 166 20.76 -16.26 21.13
N ASP A 167 21.88 -16.49 21.81
CA ASP A 167 22.40 -15.61 22.86
C ASP A 167 22.90 -14.28 22.24
N GLY A 168 22.05 -13.61 21.46
CA GLY A 168 22.38 -12.39 20.73
C GLY A 168 21.86 -11.10 21.36
N ILE A 169 21.21 -11.15 22.52
CA ILE A 169 20.81 -9.95 23.27
C ILE A 169 21.67 -9.86 24.52
N THR A 170 22.69 -9.02 24.45
CA THR A 170 23.52 -8.65 25.61
C THR A 170 22.63 -8.33 26.82
N GLY A 171 23.02 -8.72 28.04
CA GLY A 171 22.20 -8.50 29.25
C GLY A 171 21.77 -7.04 29.44
N ALA A 172 22.55 -6.07 28.92
CA ALA A 172 22.19 -4.66 28.87
C ALA A 172 20.99 -4.35 27.96
N ALA A 173 20.90 -4.99 26.79
CA ALA A 173 19.76 -4.88 25.89
C ALA A 173 18.51 -5.59 26.46
N GLN A 174 18.69 -6.70 27.17
CA GLN A 174 17.58 -7.35 27.90
C GLN A 174 17.01 -6.45 29.00
N SER A 175 17.87 -5.77 29.77
CA SER A 175 17.42 -4.84 30.81
C SER A 175 16.67 -3.63 30.22
N ARG A 176 17.15 -3.08 29.09
CA ARG A 176 16.43 -2.01 28.37
C ARG A 176 15.07 -2.47 27.86
N LEU A 177 15.00 -3.69 27.32
CA LEU A 177 13.76 -4.27 26.83
C LEU A 177 12.73 -4.43 27.96
N ARG A 178 13.14 -4.95 29.12
CA ARG A 178 12.27 -5.06 30.30
C ARG A 178 11.73 -3.70 30.73
N THR A 179 12.57 -2.67 30.82
CA THR A 179 12.12 -1.31 31.17
C THR A 179 11.16 -0.71 30.14
N ILE A 180 11.35 -0.97 28.85
CA ILE A 180 10.43 -0.52 27.80
C ILE A 180 9.07 -1.22 27.95
N ILE A 181 9.08 -2.53 28.17
CA ILE A 181 7.85 -3.32 28.36
C ILE A 181 7.10 -2.83 29.61
N GLU A 182 7.76 -2.71 30.76
CA GLU A 182 7.14 -2.23 31.99
C GLU A 182 6.52 -0.82 31.81
N ARG A 183 7.19 0.07 31.06
CA ARG A 183 6.66 1.39 30.76
C ARG A 183 5.45 1.34 29.82
N VAL A 184 5.44 0.44 28.85
CA VAL A 184 4.31 0.25 27.92
C VAL A 184 3.11 -0.33 28.67
N GLU A 185 3.32 -1.37 29.48
CA GLU A 185 2.25 -1.99 30.29
C GLU A 185 1.58 -0.95 31.20
N ARG A 186 2.37 -0.11 31.88
CA ARG A 186 1.82 1.00 32.67
C ARG A 186 0.98 1.97 31.84
N LEU A 187 1.46 2.36 30.65
CA LEU A 187 0.72 3.27 29.77
C LEU A 187 -0.56 2.64 29.21
N GLU A 188 -0.58 1.31 29.04
CA GLU A 188 -1.78 0.57 28.64
C GLU A 188 -2.81 0.49 29.78
N GLU A 189 -2.36 0.29 31.02
CA GLU A 189 -3.20 0.41 32.22
C GLU A 189 -3.80 1.82 32.33
N ASP A 190 -2.97 2.87 32.20
CA ASP A 190 -3.43 4.27 32.24
C ASP A 190 -4.45 4.57 31.12
N ARG A 191 -4.22 4.03 29.90
CA ARG A 191 -5.18 4.15 28.80
C ARG A 191 -6.50 3.48 29.12
N ALA A 192 -6.46 2.32 29.78
CA ALA A 192 -7.67 1.60 30.18
C ALA A 192 -8.45 2.36 31.27
N VAL A 193 -7.75 2.92 32.26
CA VAL A 193 -8.34 3.81 33.29
C VAL A 193 -9.03 5.00 32.64
N ILE A 194 -8.32 5.78 31.82
CA ILE A 194 -8.89 6.95 31.11
C ILE A 194 -10.08 6.55 30.22
N SER A 195 -10.00 5.39 29.56
CA SER A 195 -11.10 4.91 28.72
C SER A 195 -12.35 4.54 29.52
N ASN A 196 -12.19 4.09 30.77
CA ASN A 196 -13.30 3.81 31.67
C ASN A 196 -13.87 5.10 32.25
N ASP A 197 -13.03 6.05 32.67
CA ASP A 197 -13.45 7.37 33.15
C ASP A 197 -14.28 8.11 32.08
N ILE A 198 -13.83 8.08 30.83
CA ILE A 198 -14.57 8.66 29.70
C ILE A 198 -15.96 8.03 29.57
N LYS A 199 -16.10 6.71 29.75
CA LYS A 199 -17.40 6.02 29.68
C LYS A 199 -18.29 6.40 30.86
N GLU A 200 -17.72 6.53 32.05
CA GLU A 200 -18.44 6.97 33.25
C GLU A 200 -19.02 8.36 33.06
N VAL A 201 -18.22 9.33 32.58
CA VAL A 201 -18.68 10.70 32.24
C VAL A 201 -19.80 10.69 31.19
N TYR A 202 -19.68 9.86 30.14
CA TYR A 202 -20.76 9.73 29.16
C TYR A 202 -22.02 9.08 29.74
N SER A 203 -21.89 8.22 30.77
CA SER A 203 -23.04 7.60 31.44
C SER A 203 -23.72 8.55 32.42
N GLU A 204 -22.95 9.41 33.10
CA GLU A 204 -23.44 10.51 33.93
C GLU A 204 -24.24 11.51 33.08
N ALA A 205 -23.65 11.97 31.96
CA ALA A 205 -24.34 12.85 31.02
C ALA A 205 -25.62 12.22 30.45
N LYS A 206 -25.65 10.89 30.27
CA LYS A 206 -26.85 10.17 29.86
C LYS A 206 -27.90 10.13 30.97
N GLY A 207 -27.49 10.01 32.23
CA GLY A 207 -28.37 10.08 33.40
C GLY A 207 -29.04 11.45 33.56
N GLU A 208 -28.35 12.52 33.18
CA GLU A 208 -28.86 13.89 33.13
C GLU A 208 -29.80 14.16 31.93
N GLY A 209 -29.85 13.24 30.95
CA GLY A 209 -30.70 13.35 29.78
C GLY A 209 -30.03 13.91 28.53
N PHE A 210 -28.69 14.04 28.51
CA PHE A 210 -27.96 14.42 27.30
C PHE A 210 -27.81 13.25 26.31
N ASP A 211 -27.91 13.54 25.01
CA ASP A 211 -27.65 12.55 23.97
C ASP A 211 -26.13 12.34 23.77
N THR A 212 -25.66 11.14 24.10
CA THR A 212 -24.25 10.75 23.97
C THR A 212 -23.70 10.80 22.54
N LYS A 213 -24.52 10.68 21.49
CA LYS A 213 -24.07 10.75 20.09
C LYS A 213 -23.82 12.20 19.68
N ILE A 214 -24.68 13.12 20.11
CA ILE A 214 -24.49 14.55 19.88
C ILE A 214 -23.25 15.03 20.64
N LEU A 215 -23.08 14.64 21.92
CA LEU A 215 -21.90 14.99 22.69
C LEU A 215 -20.59 14.52 22.03
N LYS A 216 -20.54 13.27 21.55
CA LYS A 216 -19.38 12.76 20.81
C LYS A 216 -19.11 13.56 19.53
N ARG A 217 -20.15 13.90 18.78
CA ARG A 217 -20.01 14.76 17.60
C ARG A 217 -19.46 16.13 17.98
N VAL A 218 -19.97 16.76 19.04
CA VAL A 218 -19.48 18.05 19.54
C VAL A 218 -18.01 17.97 19.95
N VAL A 219 -17.57 16.91 20.64
CA VAL A 219 -16.15 16.73 20.98
C VAL A 219 -15.28 16.60 19.72
N THR A 220 -15.74 15.86 18.71
CA THR A 220 -15.05 15.75 17.42
C THR A 220 -14.99 17.10 16.69
N PHE A 221 -16.11 17.82 16.62
CA PHE A 221 -16.17 19.16 16.06
C PHE A 221 -15.26 20.15 16.79
N ARG A 222 -15.11 20.01 18.11
CA ARG A 222 -14.20 20.84 18.91
C ARG A 222 -12.72 20.48 18.72
N LYS A 223 -12.42 19.25 18.33
CA LYS A 223 -11.06 18.82 17.97
C LYS A 223 -10.66 19.31 16.58
N MET A 224 -11.62 19.59 15.70
CA MET A 224 -11.35 20.22 14.41
C MET A 224 -10.97 21.69 14.62
N ASP A 225 -9.87 22.10 14.00
CA ASP A 225 -9.36 23.48 14.05
C ASP A 225 -10.39 24.49 13.52
N LYS A 226 -10.42 25.68 14.14
CA LYS A 226 -11.39 26.73 13.82
C LYS A 226 -11.37 27.12 12.34
N VAL A 227 -10.19 27.26 11.74
CA VAL A 227 -10.01 27.64 10.34
C VAL A 227 -10.59 26.59 9.40
N LYS A 228 -10.27 25.31 9.66
CA LYS A 228 -10.77 24.20 8.85
C LYS A 228 -12.28 24.07 8.93
N ARG A 229 -12.87 24.36 10.10
CA ARG A 229 -14.32 24.41 10.27
C ARG A 229 -14.95 25.52 9.43
N GLU A 230 -14.39 26.73 9.45
CA GLU A 230 -14.92 27.87 8.68
C GLU A 230 -14.86 27.62 7.16
N GLU A 231 -13.81 26.97 6.67
CA GLU A 231 -13.69 26.55 5.28
C GLU A 231 -14.74 25.49 4.90
N GLU A 232 -14.87 24.44 5.73
CA GLU A 232 -15.84 23.37 5.50
C GLU A 232 -17.29 23.88 5.57
N ASP A 233 -17.61 24.76 6.54
CA ASP A 233 -18.93 25.39 6.69
C ASP A 233 -19.23 26.31 5.49
N ALA A 234 -18.28 27.12 5.04
CA ALA A 234 -18.47 27.98 3.87
C ALA A 234 -18.71 27.18 2.58
N VAL A 235 -18.02 26.05 2.41
CA VAL A 235 -18.23 25.14 1.28
C VAL A 235 -19.58 24.45 1.41
N PHE A 236 -19.95 24.00 2.61
CA PHE A 236 -21.23 23.36 2.87
C PHE A 236 -22.41 24.29 2.60
N ASP A 237 -22.36 25.55 3.07
CA ASP A 237 -23.37 26.57 2.83
C ASP A 237 -23.52 26.90 1.34
N LEU A 238 -22.40 26.95 0.60
CA LEU A 238 -22.42 27.12 -0.85
C LEU A 238 -23.15 25.95 -1.54
N TYR A 239 -22.99 24.72 -1.04
CA TYR A 239 -23.60 23.55 -1.65
C TYR A 239 -25.09 23.44 -1.29
N ILE A 240 -25.45 23.76 -0.04
CA ILE A 240 -26.85 23.81 0.41
C ILE A 240 -27.63 24.87 -0.36
N SER A 241 -27.07 26.08 -0.49
CA SER A 241 -27.68 27.15 -1.28
C SER A 241 -27.82 26.79 -2.76
N ALA A 242 -26.87 26.04 -3.33
CA ALA A 242 -26.94 25.57 -4.72
C ALA A 242 -28.06 24.54 -4.96
N ILE A 243 -28.42 23.76 -3.93
CA ILE A 243 -29.50 22.76 -4.00
C ILE A 243 -30.86 23.38 -3.61
N GLY A 244 -30.86 24.60 -3.05
CA GLY A 244 -32.07 25.34 -2.66
C GLY A 244 -32.74 24.79 -1.38
N MET A 245 -31.95 24.17 -0.50
CA MET A 245 -32.36 23.79 0.86
C MET A 245 -31.92 24.82 1.89
#